data_AF-A0A822B2P6-F1
#
_entry.id   AF-A0A822B2P6-F1
#
_cell.length_a   1.000
_cell.length_b   1.000
_cell.length_c   1.000
_cell.angle_alpha   90.00
_cell.angle_beta   90.00
_cell.angle_gamma   90.00
#
_symmetry.space_group_name_H-M   'P 1'
#
loop_
_entity.id
_entity.type
_entity.pdbx_description
1 polymer ?
#
loop_
_entity_poly.entity_id
_entity_poly.type
_entity_poly.pdbx_seq_one_letter_code
_entity_poly.pdbx_strand_id
1 'polypeptide(L)'
;MVHIVICPLHGVSKTLSLNEAEQLIRKLSRPIAETARLIEENIQLAKECKEKVLDNSQIASQGILQNNATVKRLQHPRTVCTNEKCCRVIQEGDETKMEYLSICHDVCYLKGIVQEKLSDPELEYCEAMDPDT
;
A
#
# COMPACT_ATOMS: atom_id res chain seq x y z
N MET A 1 -51.08 -59.22 -12.67
CA MET A 1 -50.08 -58.46 -11.88
C MET A 1 -49.18 -59.38 -11.02
N VAL A 2 -48.74 -60.56 -11.52
CA VAL A 2 -47.96 -61.52 -10.69
C VAL A 2 -46.50 -61.68 -11.18
N HIS A 3 -46.19 -61.22 -12.40
CA HIS A 3 -44.86 -61.42 -13.00
C HIS A 3 -43.73 -60.55 -12.41
N ILE A 4 -44.06 -59.43 -11.74
CA ILE A 4 -43.04 -58.50 -11.21
C ILE A 4 -42.44 -59.01 -9.88
N VAL A 5 -43.17 -59.86 -9.15
CA VAL A 5 -42.81 -60.27 -7.78
C VAL A 5 -41.83 -61.46 -7.74
N ILE A 6 -41.63 -62.17 -8.86
CA ILE A 6 -40.87 -63.44 -8.89
C ILE A 6 -39.41 -63.24 -9.34
N CYS A 7 -39.07 -62.08 -9.93
CA CYS A 7 -37.70 -61.84 -10.38
C CYS A 7 -36.78 -61.43 -9.21
N PRO A 8 -35.62 -62.07 -9.03
CA PRO A 8 -34.64 -61.65 -8.04
C PRO A 8 -34.17 -60.22 -8.33
N LEU A 9 -34.03 -59.41 -7.27
CA LEU A 9 -33.53 -58.04 -7.33
C LEU A 9 -32.16 -58.01 -8.04
N HIS A 10 -32.11 -57.39 -9.21
CA HIS A 10 -30.87 -57.14 -9.94
C HIS A 10 -29.94 -56.26 -9.10
N GLY A 11 -28.65 -56.61 -9.04
CA GLY A 11 -27.63 -55.88 -8.29
C GLY A 11 -27.30 -54.50 -8.90
N VAL A 12 -28.06 -53.48 -8.51
CA VAL A 12 -27.92 -52.08 -9.00
C VAL A 12 -26.70 -51.32 -8.47
N SER A 13 -25.94 -51.88 -7.53
CA SER A 13 -24.87 -51.13 -6.84
C SER A 13 -23.78 -50.64 -7.80
N LYS A 14 -23.44 -51.44 -8.82
CA LYS A 14 -22.43 -51.06 -9.83
C LYS A 14 -22.96 -50.00 -10.79
N THR A 15 -24.24 -50.05 -11.16
CA THR A 15 -24.86 -49.06 -12.04
C THR A 15 -25.07 -47.72 -11.32
N LEU A 16 -25.31 -47.74 -10.01
CA LEU A 16 -25.39 -46.54 -9.18
C LEU A 16 -24.04 -45.80 -9.13
N SER A 17 -22.98 -46.54 -8.81
CA SER A 17 -21.62 -45.98 -8.73
C SER A 17 -21.14 -45.42 -10.07
N LEU A 18 -21.45 -46.09 -11.19
CA LEU A 18 -21.12 -45.59 -12.53
C LEU A 18 -21.86 -44.28 -12.84
N ASN A 19 -23.15 -44.20 -12.52
CA ASN A 19 -23.97 -43.00 -12.72
C ASN A 19 -23.50 -41.83 -11.85
N GLU A 20 -23.12 -42.08 -10.59
CA GLU A 20 -22.54 -41.06 -9.71
C GLU A 20 -21.21 -40.53 -10.24
N ALA A 21 -20.33 -41.43 -10.70
CA ALA A 21 -19.07 -41.05 -11.33
C ALA A 21 -19.29 -40.19 -12.59
N GLU A 22 -20.25 -40.57 -13.45
CA GLU A 22 -20.61 -39.79 -14.63
C GLU A 22 -21.11 -38.38 -14.25
N GLN A 23 -21.98 -38.27 -13.26
CA GLN A 23 -22.46 -36.98 -12.77
C GLN A 23 -21.32 -36.12 -12.21
N LEU A 24 -20.38 -36.73 -11.49
CA LEU A 24 -19.23 -36.03 -10.93
C LEU A 24 -18.33 -35.48 -12.05
N ILE A 25 -18.03 -36.30 -13.07
CA ILE A 25 -17.27 -35.86 -14.25
C ILE A 25 -17.97 -34.69 -14.92
N ARG A 26 -19.28 -34.80 -15.21
CA ARG A 26 -20.05 -33.71 -15.84
C ARG A 26 -19.99 -32.40 -15.06
N LYS A 27 -20.08 -32.47 -13.73
CA LYS A 27 -20.04 -31.30 -12.84
C LYS A 27 -18.65 -30.68 -12.75
N LEU A 28 -17.59 -31.50 -12.78
CA LEU A 28 -16.22 -31.04 -12.57
C LEU A 28 -15.49 -30.64 -13.86
N SER A 29 -15.86 -31.20 -15.02
CA SER A 29 -15.16 -30.93 -16.28
C SER A 29 -15.12 -29.44 -16.63
N ARG A 30 -16.23 -28.72 -16.44
CA ARG A 30 -16.29 -27.28 -16.71
C ARG A 30 -15.40 -26.46 -15.78
N PRO A 31 -15.54 -26.51 -14.43
CA PRO A 31 -14.72 -25.70 -13.55
C PRO A 31 -13.22 -26.03 -13.66
N ILE A 32 -12.86 -27.28 -13.94
CA ILE A 32 -11.46 -27.67 -14.18
C ILE A 32 -10.91 -27.00 -15.45
N ALA A 33 -11.64 -27.08 -16.57
CA ALA A 33 -11.23 -26.43 -17.83
C ALA A 33 -11.14 -24.91 -17.68
N GLU A 34 -12.07 -24.30 -16.96
CA GLU A 34 -12.10 -22.86 -16.72
C GLU A 34 -10.94 -22.41 -15.82
N THR A 35 -10.62 -23.19 -14.78
CA THR A 35 -9.44 -22.95 -13.93
C THR A 35 -8.14 -23.07 -14.71
N ALA A 36 -8.01 -24.10 -15.55
CA ALA A 36 -6.82 -24.29 -16.39
C ALA A 36 -6.62 -23.11 -17.35
N ARG A 37 -7.69 -22.67 -18.03
CA ARG A 37 -7.66 -21.49 -18.90
C ARG A 37 -7.23 -20.22 -18.15
N LEU A 38 -7.79 -19.97 -16.96
CA LEU A 38 -7.43 -18.80 -16.16
C LEU A 38 -5.97 -18.81 -15.72
N ILE A 39 -5.42 -19.99 -15.40
CA ILE A 39 -3.99 -20.13 -15.06
C ILE A 39 -3.14 -19.77 -16.27
N GLU A 40 -3.45 -20.29 -17.46
CA GLU A 40 -2.73 -19.98 -18.69
C GLU A 40 -2.80 -18.49 -19.05
N GLU A 41 -3.98 -17.87 -18.94
CA GLU A 41 -4.18 -16.44 -19.16
C GLU A 41 -3.36 -15.59 -18.19
N ASN A 42 -3.36 -15.92 -16.90
CA ASN A 42 -2.56 -15.21 -15.90
C ASN A 42 -1.07 -15.34 -16.16
N ILE A 43 -0.58 -16.52 -16.55
CA ILE A 43 0.82 -16.73 -16.92
C ILE A 43 1.18 -15.88 -18.14
N GLN A 44 0.32 -15.83 -19.15
CA GLN A 44 0.54 -15.06 -20.36
C GLN A 44 0.58 -13.55 -20.06
N LEU A 45 -0.39 -13.05 -19.29
CA LEU A 45 -0.43 -11.65 -18.84
C LEU A 45 0.82 -11.27 -18.04
N ALA A 46 1.29 -12.15 -17.16
CA ALA A 46 2.51 -11.91 -16.38
C ALA A 46 3.76 -11.81 -17.27
N LYS A 47 3.86 -12.67 -18.30
CA LYS A 47 4.95 -12.59 -19.29
C LYS A 47 4.91 -11.29 -20.08
N GLU A 48 3.75 -10.93 -20.62
CA GLU A 48 3.58 -9.69 -21.38
C GLU A 48 3.87 -8.45 -20.53
N CYS A 49 3.45 -8.45 -19.27
CA CYS A 49 3.73 -7.35 -18.34
C CYS A 49 5.24 -7.25 -18.07
N LYS A 50 5.91 -8.39 -17.86
CA LYS A 50 7.36 -8.45 -17.67
C LYS A 50 8.11 -7.94 -18.90
N GLU A 51 7.71 -8.36 -20.11
CA GLU A 51 8.31 -7.87 -21.36
C GLU A 51 8.10 -6.37 -21.52
N LYS A 52 6.88 -5.86 -21.30
CA LYS A 52 6.58 -4.42 -21.34
C LYS A 52 7.43 -3.60 -20.35
N VAL A 53 7.69 -4.13 -19.15
CA VAL A 53 8.54 -3.48 -18.15
C VAL A 53 10.02 -3.51 -18.56
N LEU A 54 10.49 -4.59 -19.19
CA LEU A 54 11.87 -4.73 -19.65
C LEU A 54 12.16 -3.90 -20.91
N ASP A 55 11.20 -3.84 -21.86
CA ASP A 55 11.31 -3.07 -23.10
C ASP A 55 11.11 -1.57 -22.88
N ASN A 56 10.44 -1.18 -21.79
CA ASN A 56 10.34 0.21 -21.37
C ASN A 56 11.59 0.62 -20.58
N SER A 57 12.61 1.06 -21.30
CA SER A 57 13.87 1.55 -20.75
C SER A 57 13.69 2.68 -19.74
N GLN A 58 12.57 3.42 -19.74
CA GLN A 58 12.26 4.42 -18.72
C GLN A 58 11.85 3.78 -17.39
N ILE A 59 11.09 2.68 -17.37
CA ILE A 59 10.70 1.99 -16.12
C ILE A 59 11.88 1.20 -15.54
N ALA A 60 12.72 0.61 -16.39
CA ALA A 60 13.93 -0.08 -15.96
C ALA A 60 15.02 0.87 -15.43
N SER A 61 15.10 2.10 -15.95
CA SER A 61 16.07 3.12 -15.50
C SER A 61 15.53 4.02 -14.38
N GLN A 62 14.22 4.25 -14.33
CA GLN A 62 13.51 4.80 -13.18
C GLN A 62 13.17 3.64 -12.24
N GLY A 63 14.19 2.98 -11.68
CA GLY A 63 13.97 2.18 -10.48
C GLY A 63 13.10 2.99 -9.52
N ILE A 64 12.07 2.36 -8.94
CA ILE A 64 11.12 2.95 -7.98
C ILE A 64 11.83 4.10 -7.30
N LEU A 65 11.39 5.35 -7.52
CA LEU A 65 12.08 6.53 -7.00
C LEU A 65 12.15 6.38 -5.48
N GLN A 66 13.22 5.75 -5.02
CA GLN A 66 13.56 5.64 -3.62
C GLN A 66 13.97 7.07 -3.33
N ASN A 67 13.08 7.83 -2.70
CA ASN A 67 13.42 9.12 -2.12
C ASN A 67 14.52 8.83 -1.09
N ASN A 68 15.77 8.76 -1.56
CA ASN A 68 16.97 8.60 -0.76
C ASN A 68 17.23 9.95 -0.10
N ALA A 69 16.31 10.36 0.77
CA ALA A 69 16.46 11.55 1.57
C ALA A 69 17.51 11.25 2.64
N THR A 70 18.63 11.95 2.58
CA THR A 70 19.63 11.89 3.64
C THR A 70 19.19 12.81 4.77
N VAL A 71 18.86 12.23 5.93
CA VAL A 71 18.51 13.01 7.12
C VAL A 71 19.79 13.62 7.69
N LYS A 72 19.99 14.91 7.47
CA LYS A 72 21.08 15.66 8.08
C LYS A 72 20.59 16.27 9.40
N ARG A 73 21.17 15.84 10.51
CA ARG A 73 20.94 16.50 11.81
C ARG A 73 21.54 17.90 11.78
N LEU A 74 20.75 18.88 12.19
CA LEU A 74 21.22 20.24 12.39
C LEU A 74 22.12 20.30 13.63
N GLN A 75 23.13 21.16 13.59
CA GLN A 75 24.06 21.36 14.70
C GLN A 75 23.44 22.21 15.82
N HIS A 76 22.52 23.09 15.44
CA HIS A 76 21.83 24.01 16.34
C HIS A 76 20.32 23.99 16.05
N PRO A 77 19.49 24.22 17.08
CA PRO A 77 18.06 24.44 16.88
C PRO A 77 17.79 25.67 16.02
N ARG A 78 16.73 25.58 15.24
CA ARG A 78 16.15 26.67 14.44
C ARG A 78 14.76 26.97 14.96
N THR A 79 14.34 28.21 14.87
CA THR A 79 13.00 28.63 15.32
C THR A 79 12.28 29.36 14.21
N VAL A 80 10.98 29.14 14.13
CA VAL A 80 10.05 29.74 13.18
C VAL A 80 8.82 30.21 13.95
N CYS A 81 8.36 31.43 13.70
CA CYS A 81 7.15 31.95 14.31
C CYS A 81 5.89 31.48 13.54
N THR A 82 4.73 31.62 14.18
CA THR A 82 3.43 31.21 13.60
C THR A 82 2.83 32.26 12.66
N ASN A 83 3.60 33.28 12.24
CA ASN A 83 3.13 34.28 11.30
C ASN A 83 2.91 33.64 9.91
N GLU A 84 1.87 34.06 9.20
CA GLU A 84 1.53 33.58 7.85
C GLU A 84 2.67 33.79 6.83
N LYS A 85 3.57 34.74 7.08
CA LYS A 85 4.79 34.94 6.27
C LYS A 85 5.87 33.86 6.49
N CYS A 86 5.84 33.17 7.62
CA CYS A 86 6.88 32.25 8.05
C CYS A 86 6.41 30.79 8.06
N CYS A 87 5.12 30.54 8.24
CA CYS A 87 4.54 29.21 8.15
C CYS A 87 3.15 29.24 7.49
N ARG A 88 2.75 28.11 6.93
CA ARG A 88 1.38 27.88 6.46
C ARG A 88 0.91 26.49 6.85
N VAL A 89 -0.39 26.34 7.05
CA VAL A 89 -1.01 25.04 7.32
C VAL A 89 -1.37 24.38 5.99
N ILE A 90 -0.92 23.15 5.78
CA ILE A 90 -1.21 22.35 4.59
C ILE A 90 -1.97 21.07 4.97
N GLN A 91 -2.84 20.62 4.08
CA GLN A 91 -3.47 19.31 4.18
C GLN A 91 -2.70 18.32 3.30
N GLU A 92 -2.18 17.25 3.92
CA GLU A 92 -1.51 16.15 3.23
C GLU A 92 -2.30 14.87 3.53
N GLY A 93 -3.26 14.56 2.66
CA GLY A 93 -4.22 13.47 2.90
C GLY A 93 -5.17 13.81 4.04
N ASP A 94 -5.25 12.92 5.04
CA ASP A 94 -6.08 13.10 6.24
C ASP A 94 -5.36 13.87 7.36
N GLU A 95 -4.08 14.22 7.17
CA GLU A 95 -3.27 14.92 8.17
C GLU A 95 -3.14 16.40 7.86
N THR A 96 -3.27 17.22 8.91
CA THR A 96 -2.97 18.66 8.84
C THR A 96 -1.54 18.87 9.33
N LYS A 97 -0.67 19.43 8.48
CA LYS A 97 0.74 19.68 8.80
C LYS A 97 1.06 21.17 8.69
N MET A 98 2.06 21.61 9.44
CA MET A 98 2.61 22.95 9.33
C MET A 98 3.82 22.93 8.40
N GLU A 99 3.76 23.72 7.33
CA GLU A 99 4.87 23.94 6.42
C GLU A 99 5.59 25.24 6.79
N TYR A 100 6.89 25.14 7.07
CA TYR A 100 7.74 26.27 7.41
C TYR A 100 8.37 26.86 6.15
N LEU A 101 8.00 28.09 5.81
CA LEU A 101 8.42 28.79 4.59
C LEU A 101 9.74 29.53 4.76
N SER A 102 9.98 30.08 5.95
CA SER A 102 11.20 30.83 6.26
C SER A 102 11.68 30.54 7.68
N ILE A 103 13.00 30.61 7.86
CA ILE A 103 13.65 30.46 9.16
C ILE A 103 13.69 31.84 9.81
N CYS A 104 13.06 32.01 10.98
CA CYS A 104 13.09 33.29 11.71
C CYS A 104 14.45 33.47 12.41
N HIS A 105 15.03 32.39 12.93
CA HIS A 105 16.33 32.41 13.59
C HIS A 105 17.06 31.08 13.36
N ASP A 106 18.22 31.17 12.68
CA ASP A 106 18.94 30.02 12.10
C ASP A 106 19.85 29.29 13.10
N VAL A 107 20.36 29.98 14.12
CA VAL A 107 21.29 29.41 15.09
C VAL A 107 20.88 29.82 16.50
N CYS A 108 20.07 28.99 17.14
CA CYS A 108 19.68 29.19 18.52
C CYS A 108 20.64 28.48 19.49
N TYR A 109 21.09 29.21 20.53
CA TYR A 109 22.00 28.70 21.56
C TYR A 109 21.28 28.25 22.84
N LEU A 110 19.95 28.36 22.89
CA LEU A 110 19.15 27.93 24.02
C LEU A 110 19.23 26.41 24.18
N LYS A 111 19.35 25.97 25.43
CA LYS A 111 19.49 24.56 25.80
C LYS A 111 18.22 24.10 26.51
N GLY A 112 17.80 22.87 26.24
CA GLY A 112 16.63 22.28 26.90
C GLY A 112 15.28 22.52 26.20
N ILE A 113 15.29 23.14 25.02
CA ILE A 113 14.08 23.35 24.21
C ILE A 113 13.65 22.03 23.56
N VAL A 114 12.35 21.73 23.63
CA VAL A 114 11.75 20.58 22.95
C VAL A 114 11.51 20.93 21.48
N GLN A 115 11.97 20.07 20.57
CA GLN A 115 11.75 20.27 19.13
C GLN A 115 10.26 20.23 18.79
N GLU A 116 9.85 21.03 17.81
CA GLU A 116 8.46 21.13 17.30
C GLU A 116 7.41 21.54 18.34
N LYS A 117 7.82 22.12 19.46
CA LYS A 117 6.91 22.69 20.46
C LYS A 117 6.56 24.13 20.09
N LEU A 118 5.27 24.38 19.92
CA LEU A 118 4.74 25.75 19.78
C LEU A 118 4.67 26.42 21.15
N SER A 119 4.98 27.73 21.18
CA SER A 119 4.91 28.56 22.39
C SER A 119 5.71 28.00 23.57
N ASP A 120 6.99 27.69 23.35
CA ASP A 120 7.88 27.28 24.45
C ASP A 120 8.22 28.50 25.34
N PRO A 121 7.95 28.48 26.66
CA PRO A 121 8.24 29.61 27.55
C PRO A 121 9.72 30.03 27.55
N GLU A 122 10.64 29.10 27.29
CA GLU A 122 12.08 29.40 27.20
C GLU A 122 12.44 30.33 26.02
N LEU A 123 11.55 30.47 25.03
CA LEU A 123 11.72 31.37 23.89
C LEU A 123 11.21 32.79 24.16
N GLU A 124 10.46 33.02 25.25
CA GLU A 124 9.89 34.33 25.59
C GLU A 124 10.97 35.39 25.80
N TYR A 125 12.11 35.00 26.36
CA TYR A 125 13.24 35.88 26.66
C TYR A 125 14.37 35.79 25.62
N CYS A 126 14.09 35.24 24.43
CA CYS A 126 15.09 35.12 23.39
C CYS A 126 15.31 36.48 22.71
N GLU A 127 16.50 37.07 22.86
CA GLU A 127 16.87 38.34 22.22
C GLU A 127 16.66 38.34 20.70
N ALA A 128 16.86 37.20 20.03
CA ALA A 128 16.62 37.06 18.59
C ALA A 128 15.14 37.17 18.17
N MET A 129 14.22 37.16 19.13
CA MET A 129 12.77 37.33 18.92
C MET A 129 12.28 38.71 19.40
N ASP A 130 13.14 39.50 20.01
CA ASP A 130 12.81 40.85 20.48
C ASP A 130 12.76 41.79 19.26
N PRO A 131 11.62 42.44 18.97
CA PRO A 131 11.47 43.33 17.82
C PRO A 131 12.31 44.61 17.90
N ASP A 132 12.88 44.94 19.08
CA ASP A 132 13.66 46.16 19.32
C ASP A 132 15.18 45.97 19.13
N THR A 133 15.62 44.78 18.71
CA THR A 133 17.04 44.43 18.45
C THR A 133 17.31 44.22 16.96
#